data_AF-T0N0P6-F1
#
_entry.id   AF-T0N0P6-F1
#
_cell.length_a   1.000
_cell.length_b   1.000
_cell.length_c   1.000
_cell.angle_alpha   90.00
_cell.angle_beta   90.00
_cell.angle_gamma   90.00
#
_symmetry.space_group_name_H-M   'P 1'
#
loop_
_entity.id
_entity.type
_entity.pdbx_description
1 polymer ?
#
loop_
_entity_poly.entity_id
_entity_poly.type
_entity_poly.pdbx_seq_one_letter_code
_entity_poly.pdbx_strand_id
1 'polypeptide(L)'
;MIETEILQFISNNSSTTQGHIAKALNISVGKVNYLIKDLLIKDYIQVHKEGNRYRYILKDKGMEYLETELHSTQRRKIDLGKSDSKIELAVILLAGKNEELRETVGVLSVKDEPLIERTIRLLRKKGIENIILICGYNKEKYEYLLERNVVLLENPDYEKTGTMYSLSVAKDYITSDFILLEGDIVFEEKLLDVLISNRSKNCVTITNLSDRDDEIYVETKNDYIHNISKDIHHLNKIHGELIGVTKISKMVFEKMMHRFSQGTNPYVNYEYMLLDVAETFKVHYEYVPNIVFAEIDNLKQYYYVKREIEPLLV
;
A
#
# COMPACT_ATOMS: atom_id res chain seq x y z
N MET A 1 -13.10 -10.07 -23.22
CA MET A 1 -13.53 -8.65 -23.14
C MET A 1 -14.96 -8.48 -23.61
N ILE A 2 -15.28 -8.45 -24.91
CA ILE A 2 -16.68 -8.20 -25.35
C ILE A 2 -17.67 -9.30 -24.92
N GLU A 3 -17.27 -10.58 -24.90
CA GLU A 3 -18.12 -11.66 -24.36
C GLU A 3 -18.44 -11.44 -22.87
N THR A 4 -17.43 -11.12 -22.07
CA THR A 4 -17.53 -10.76 -20.64
C THR A 4 -18.46 -9.56 -20.42
N GLU A 5 -18.34 -8.52 -21.26
CA GLU A 5 -19.19 -7.32 -21.20
C GLU A 5 -20.67 -7.64 -21.49
N ILE A 6 -20.95 -8.54 -22.44
CA ILE A 6 -22.33 -9.00 -22.71
C ILE A 6 -22.88 -9.79 -21.52
N LEU A 7 -22.10 -10.71 -20.94
CA LEU A 7 -22.52 -11.47 -19.77
C LEU A 7 -22.76 -10.56 -18.55
N GLN A 8 -21.89 -9.58 -18.31
CA GLN A 8 -22.08 -8.57 -17.26
C GLN A 8 -23.34 -7.73 -17.51
N PHE A 9 -23.56 -7.31 -18.75
CA PHE A 9 -24.74 -6.54 -19.11
C PHE A 9 -26.02 -7.34 -18.89
N ILE A 10 -26.04 -8.64 -19.25
CA ILE A 10 -27.17 -9.54 -19.00
C ILE A 10 -27.40 -9.76 -17.51
N SER A 11 -26.32 -9.95 -16.72
CA SER A 11 -26.39 -10.08 -15.26
C SER A 11 -27.07 -8.86 -14.61
N ASN A 12 -26.71 -7.65 -15.06
CA ASN A 12 -27.26 -6.39 -14.55
C ASN A 12 -28.65 -6.04 -15.11
N ASN A 13 -29.10 -6.71 -16.19
CA ASN A 13 -30.35 -6.38 -16.88
C ASN A 13 -31.16 -7.65 -17.18
N SER A 14 -32.03 -8.02 -16.24
CA SER A 14 -32.83 -9.24 -16.30
C SER A 14 -33.87 -9.28 -17.43
N SER A 15 -34.09 -8.19 -18.17
CA SER A 15 -34.92 -8.10 -19.37
C SER A 15 -34.31 -7.11 -20.35
N THR A 16 -33.79 -7.59 -21.47
CA THR A 16 -33.13 -6.73 -22.46
C THR A 16 -33.25 -7.27 -23.88
N THR A 17 -33.09 -6.40 -24.87
CA THR A 17 -33.10 -6.78 -26.29
C THR A 17 -31.68 -6.74 -26.86
N GLN A 18 -31.42 -7.49 -27.92
CA GLN A 18 -30.12 -7.43 -28.62
C GLN A 18 -29.78 -6.03 -29.11
N GLY A 19 -30.80 -5.25 -29.52
CA GLY A 19 -30.62 -3.84 -29.90
C GLY A 19 -30.19 -2.95 -28.73
N HIS A 20 -30.69 -3.22 -27.53
CA HIS A 20 -30.27 -2.50 -26.32
C HIS A 20 -28.84 -2.86 -25.92
N ILE A 21 -28.48 -4.16 -25.95
CA ILE A 21 -27.10 -4.62 -25.71
C ILE A 21 -26.14 -3.96 -26.72
N ALA A 22 -26.50 -3.95 -28.00
CA ALA A 22 -25.72 -3.34 -29.08
C ALA A 22 -25.45 -1.86 -28.83
N LYS A 23 -26.49 -1.11 -28.44
CA LYS A 23 -26.39 0.31 -28.11
C LYS A 23 -25.51 0.56 -26.88
N ALA A 24 -25.69 -0.23 -25.82
CA ALA A 24 -24.95 -0.06 -24.57
C ALA A 24 -23.45 -0.34 -24.72
N LEU A 25 -23.10 -1.37 -25.51
CA LEU A 25 -21.71 -1.77 -25.73
C LEU A 25 -21.08 -1.12 -26.98
N ASN A 26 -21.81 -0.22 -27.65
CA ASN A 26 -21.38 0.44 -28.89
C ASN A 26 -20.88 -0.54 -29.98
N ILE A 27 -21.63 -1.61 -30.23
CA ILE A 27 -21.33 -2.64 -31.24
C ILE A 27 -22.54 -2.90 -32.15
N SER A 28 -22.32 -3.50 -33.31
CA SER A 28 -23.42 -3.81 -34.23
C SER A 28 -24.35 -4.89 -33.66
N VAL A 29 -25.64 -4.79 -33.99
CA VAL A 29 -26.64 -5.82 -33.63
C VAL A 29 -26.25 -7.18 -34.22
N GLY A 30 -25.68 -7.21 -35.42
CA GLY A 30 -25.17 -8.46 -36.01
C GLY A 30 -24.07 -9.13 -35.17
N LYS A 31 -23.16 -8.34 -34.60
CA LYS A 31 -22.12 -8.83 -33.69
C LYS A 31 -22.70 -9.33 -32.37
N VAL A 32 -23.68 -8.63 -31.80
CA VAL A 32 -24.43 -9.12 -30.62
C VAL A 32 -25.12 -10.44 -30.93
N ASN A 33 -25.78 -10.57 -32.08
CA ASN A 33 -26.48 -11.79 -32.46
C ASN A 33 -25.52 -12.99 -32.57
N TYR A 34 -24.35 -12.77 -33.16
CA TYR A 34 -23.29 -13.79 -33.23
C TYR A 34 -22.84 -14.22 -31.83
N LEU A 35 -22.53 -13.24 -30.96
CA LEU A 35 -22.04 -13.52 -29.61
C LEU A 35 -23.09 -14.18 -28.72
N ILE A 36 -24.36 -13.75 -28.80
CA ILE A 36 -25.46 -14.40 -28.07
C ILE A 36 -25.62 -15.86 -28.51
N LYS A 37 -25.51 -16.17 -29.81
CA LYS A 37 -25.53 -17.55 -30.29
C LYS A 37 -24.39 -18.36 -29.72
N ASP A 38 -23.18 -17.81 -29.73
CA ASP A 38 -22.00 -18.46 -29.16
C ASP A 38 -22.14 -18.72 -27.65
N LEU A 39 -22.63 -17.73 -26.88
CA LEU A 39 -22.89 -17.87 -25.45
C LEU A 39 -23.99 -18.91 -25.13
N LEU A 40 -24.99 -19.07 -26.01
CA LEU A 40 -25.98 -20.14 -25.91
C LEU A 40 -25.35 -21.52 -26.18
N ILE A 41 -24.46 -21.63 -27.18
CA ILE A 41 -23.73 -22.87 -27.50
C ILE A 41 -22.80 -23.28 -26.35
N LYS A 42 -22.12 -22.31 -25.73
CA LYS A 42 -21.27 -22.50 -24.54
C LYS A 42 -22.06 -22.83 -23.27
N ASP A 43 -23.39 -22.78 -23.34
CA ASP A 43 -24.29 -22.99 -22.20
C ASP A 43 -24.10 -21.95 -21.07
N TYR A 44 -23.67 -20.74 -21.42
CA TYR A 44 -23.44 -19.65 -20.47
C TYR A 44 -24.71 -18.87 -20.18
N ILE A 45 -25.62 -18.77 -21.15
CA ILE A 45 -26.90 -18.09 -21.00
C ILE A 45 -28.03 -19.02 -21.46
N GLN A 46 -29.24 -18.77 -20.99
CA GLN A 46 -30.47 -19.29 -21.55
C GLN A 46 -31.35 -18.14 -22.03
N VAL A 47 -32.22 -18.42 -22.99
CA VAL A 47 -33.15 -17.42 -23.53
C VAL A 47 -34.59 -17.89 -23.39
N HIS A 48 -35.43 -17.05 -22.79
CA HIS A 48 -36.87 -17.23 -22.73
C HIS A 48 -37.55 -16.27 -23.68
N LYS A 49 -38.53 -16.76 -24.43
CA LYS A 49 -39.32 -15.93 -25.34
C LYS A 49 -40.70 -15.70 -24.74
N GLU A 50 -41.01 -14.44 -24.46
CA GLU A 50 -42.34 -13.99 -24.02
C GLU A 50 -42.93 -13.11 -25.13
N GLY A 51 -43.79 -13.68 -25.96
CA GLY A 51 -44.34 -13.01 -27.14
C GLY A 51 -43.26 -12.61 -28.16
N ASN A 52 -43.09 -11.30 -28.40
CA ASN A 52 -42.03 -10.75 -29.27
C ASN A 52 -40.76 -10.33 -28.52
N ARG A 53 -40.68 -10.56 -27.20
CA ARG A 53 -39.54 -10.18 -26.37
C ARG A 53 -38.71 -11.39 -26.01
N TYR A 54 -37.40 -11.17 -25.95
CA TYR A 54 -36.42 -12.15 -25.50
C TYR A 54 -35.92 -11.75 -24.12
N ARG A 55 -35.77 -12.73 -23.24
CA ARG A 55 -35.21 -12.57 -21.91
C ARG A 55 -33.99 -13.47 -21.78
N TYR A 56 -32.82 -12.85 -21.65
CA TYR A 56 -31.56 -13.57 -21.44
C TYR A 56 -31.32 -13.75 -19.95
N ILE A 57 -31.00 -14.97 -19.53
CA ILE A 57 -30.70 -15.29 -18.14
C ILE A 57 -29.33 -15.96 -18.11
N LEU A 58 -28.46 -15.47 -17.25
CA LEU A 58 -27.12 -16.02 -17.02
C LEU A 58 -27.27 -17.37 -16.29
N LYS A 59 -26.65 -18.43 -16.82
CA LYS A 59 -26.60 -19.76 -16.19
C LYS A 59 -25.37 -19.88 -15.31
N ASP A 60 -25.33 -20.89 -14.44
CA ASP A 60 -24.21 -21.13 -13.52
C ASP A 60 -22.85 -21.18 -14.21
N LYS A 61 -22.73 -21.86 -15.36
CA LYS A 61 -21.49 -21.87 -16.16
C LYS A 61 -21.08 -20.50 -16.67
N GLY A 62 -22.06 -19.67 -17.05
CA GLY A 62 -21.82 -18.30 -17.48
C GLY A 62 -21.44 -17.39 -16.32
N MET A 63 -22.02 -17.62 -15.13
CA MET A 63 -21.63 -16.95 -13.89
C MET A 63 -20.18 -17.31 -13.53
N GLU A 64 -19.81 -18.59 -13.52
CA GLU A 64 -18.46 -19.07 -13.20
C GLU A 64 -17.41 -18.52 -14.17
N TYR A 65 -17.73 -18.52 -15.47
CA TYR A 65 -16.88 -17.89 -16.49
C TYR A 65 -16.75 -16.38 -16.27
N LEU A 66 -17.85 -15.68 -16.04
CA LEU A 66 -17.85 -14.23 -15.80
C LEU A 66 -17.04 -13.88 -14.55
N GLU A 67 -17.23 -14.61 -13.45
CA GLU A 67 -16.48 -14.46 -12.20
C GLU A 67 -14.98 -14.68 -12.44
N THR A 68 -14.61 -15.73 -13.18
CA THR A 68 -13.21 -16.02 -13.53
C THR A 68 -12.58 -14.88 -14.34
N GLU A 69 -13.29 -14.34 -15.34
CA GLU A 69 -12.79 -13.25 -16.18
C GLU A 69 -12.70 -11.91 -15.44
N LEU A 70 -13.66 -11.61 -14.55
CA LEU A 70 -13.61 -10.42 -13.71
C LEU A 70 -12.44 -10.50 -12.74
N HIS A 71 -12.22 -11.66 -12.11
CA HIS A 71 -11.06 -11.90 -11.25
C HIS A 71 -9.75 -11.88 -12.03
N SER A 72 -9.69 -12.40 -13.25
CA SER A 72 -8.48 -12.37 -14.08
C SER A 72 -8.12 -10.94 -14.48
N THR A 73 -9.13 -10.10 -14.74
CA THR A 73 -8.95 -8.68 -15.05
C THR A 73 -8.49 -7.90 -13.81
N GLN A 74 -9.09 -8.13 -12.63
CA GLN A 74 -8.62 -7.56 -11.36
C GLN A 74 -7.18 -7.97 -11.00
N ARG A 75 -6.68 -9.11 -11.50
CA ARG A 75 -5.28 -9.53 -11.31
C ARG A 75 -4.30 -8.76 -12.21
N ARG A 76 -4.76 -8.08 -13.27
CA ARG A 76 -3.89 -7.32 -14.19
C ARG A 76 -3.58 -5.95 -13.61
N LYS A 77 -2.64 -5.90 -12.67
CA LYS A 77 -2.09 -4.65 -12.12
C LYS A 77 -0.96 -4.13 -13.01
N ILE A 78 -0.79 -2.81 -13.05
CA ILE A 78 0.33 -2.15 -13.72
C ILE A 78 1.61 -2.43 -12.93
N ASP A 79 2.56 -3.10 -13.56
CA ASP A 79 3.91 -3.27 -13.03
C ASP A 79 4.79 -2.16 -13.62
N LEU A 80 5.34 -1.30 -12.76
CA LEU A 80 6.24 -0.23 -13.21
C LEU A 80 7.64 -0.75 -13.59
N GLY A 81 7.83 -2.07 -13.51
CA GLY A 81 9.05 -2.75 -13.88
C GLY A 81 10.12 -2.65 -12.79
N LYS A 82 11.31 -3.11 -13.18
CA LYS A 82 12.49 -3.07 -12.32
C LYS A 82 13.22 -1.73 -12.48
N SER A 83 13.79 -1.23 -11.39
CA SER A 83 14.72 -0.10 -11.43
C SER A 83 16.08 -0.54 -10.91
N ASP A 84 17.11 -0.19 -11.67
CA ASP A 84 18.52 -0.27 -11.23
C ASP A 84 19.02 1.11 -10.77
N SER A 85 18.14 2.13 -10.73
CA SER A 85 18.49 3.45 -10.23
C SER A 85 18.75 3.40 -8.73
N LYS A 86 19.89 3.94 -8.30
CA LYS A 86 20.19 4.13 -6.89
C LYS A 86 19.13 5.04 -6.26
N ILE A 87 18.60 4.63 -5.10
CA ILE A 87 17.72 5.46 -4.28
C ILE A 87 18.60 6.33 -3.40
N GLU A 88 18.38 7.64 -3.45
CA GLU A 88 19.20 8.62 -2.72
C GLU A 88 18.36 9.48 -1.75
N LEU A 89 17.05 9.25 -1.71
CA LEU A 89 16.07 10.00 -0.92
C LEU A 89 15.37 9.10 0.09
N ALA A 90 15.25 9.57 1.32
CA ALA A 90 14.34 9.01 2.32
C ALA A 90 13.43 10.08 2.91
N VAL A 91 12.21 9.67 3.27
CA VAL A 91 11.24 10.47 4.02
C VAL A 91 10.94 9.72 5.31
N ILE A 92 11.06 10.40 6.45
CA ILE A 92 10.84 9.83 7.78
C ILE A 92 9.66 10.54 8.44
N LEU A 93 8.64 9.78 8.84
CA LEU A 93 7.44 10.29 9.50
C LEU A 93 7.67 10.33 11.03
N LEU A 94 7.74 11.53 11.60
CA LEU A 94 8.07 11.81 13.01
C LEU A 94 7.08 12.81 13.63
N ALA A 95 5.88 12.94 13.06
CA ALA A 95 4.94 13.99 13.48
C ALA A 95 4.12 13.63 14.73
N GLY A 96 3.99 12.33 15.02
CA GLY A 96 3.13 11.80 16.07
C GLY A 96 3.53 12.25 17.47
N LYS A 97 2.53 12.40 18.34
CA LYS A 97 2.71 12.61 19.77
C LYS A 97 2.44 11.31 20.51
N ASN A 98 3.30 11.00 21.46
CA ASN A 98 3.11 9.90 22.38
C ASN A 98 2.79 10.45 23.77
N GLU A 99 1.61 10.16 24.30
CA GLU A 99 1.17 10.69 25.60
C GLU A 99 1.91 10.09 26.80
N GLU A 100 2.48 8.89 26.66
CA GLU A 100 3.22 8.22 27.73
C GLU A 100 4.70 8.60 27.76
N LEU A 101 5.24 9.04 26.62
CA LEU A 101 6.64 9.48 26.52
C LEU A 101 6.74 10.97 26.85
N ARG A 102 7.73 11.32 27.68
CA ARG A 102 8.03 12.73 28.01
C ARG A 102 8.74 13.48 26.88
N GLU A 103 9.30 12.73 25.93
CA GLU A 103 10.10 13.22 24.83
C GLU A 103 9.59 12.59 23.53
N THR A 104 9.91 13.21 22.39
CA THR A 104 9.56 12.63 21.08
C THR A 104 10.36 11.35 20.82
N VAL A 105 9.73 10.35 20.18
CA VAL A 105 10.29 9.01 20.02
C VAL A 105 11.67 9.01 19.35
N GLY A 106 11.85 9.88 18.34
CA GLY A 106 13.11 9.94 17.60
C GLY A 106 14.32 10.37 18.44
N VAL A 107 14.13 11.08 19.56
CA VAL A 107 15.26 11.47 20.44
C VAL A 107 15.54 10.47 21.55
N LEU A 108 14.75 9.40 21.66
CA LEU A 108 15.02 8.34 22.64
C LEU A 108 16.32 7.61 22.30
N SER A 109 17.04 7.21 23.35
CA SER A 109 18.35 6.57 23.22
C SER A 109 18.23 5.06 22.99
N VAL A 110 18.77 4.60 21.86
CA VAL A 110 18.88 3.18 21.48
C VAL A 110 20.35 2.91 21.11
N LYS A 111 21.03 2.02 21.83
CA LYS A 111 22.48 1.80 21.75
C LYS A 111 23.29 3.08 21.95
N ASP A 112 22.95 3.83 22.99
CA ASP A 112 23.62 5.09 23.38
C ASP A 112 23.60 6.19 22.29
N GLU A 113 22.72 6.06 21.29
CA GLU A 113 22.53 6.99 20.17
C GLU A 113 21.03 7.35 20.08
N PRO A 114 20.65 8.61 19.75
CA PRO A 114 19.25 8.92 19.46
C PRO A 114 18.71 8.07 18.30
N LEU A 115 17.49 7.55 18.41
CA LEU A 115 16.89 6.68 17.39
C LEU A 115 16.95 7.31 15.99
N ILE A 116 16.63 8.60 15.87
CA ILE A 116 16.65 9.28 14.59
C ILE A 116 18.07 9.40 13.99
N GLU A 117 19.08 9.66 14.81
CA GLU A 117 20.48 9.69 14.37
C GLU A 117 20.90 8.32 13.86
N ARG A 118 20.52 7.26 14.59
CA ARG A 118 20.77 5.88 14.20
C ARG A 118 20.14 5.56 12.84
N THR A 119 18.89 5.95 12.62
CA THR A 119 18.18 5.75 11.35
C THR A 119 18.86 6.51 10.21
N ILE A 120 19.21 7.78 10.40
CA ILE A 120 19.93 8.58 9.40
C ILE A 120 21.30 7.95 9.07
N ARG A 121 22.05 7.51 10.08
CA ARG A 121 23.35 6.86 9.92
C ARG A 121 23.23 5.56 9.10
N LEU A 122 22.22 4.74 9.36
CA LEU A 122 21.98 3.52 8.58
C LEU A 122 21.63 3.83 7.12
N LEU A 123 20.77 4.83 6.87
CA LEU A 123 20.42 5.26 5.52
C LEU A 123 21.66 5.75 4.74
N ARG A 124 22.49 6.59 5.36
CA ARG A 124 23.75 7.09 4.77
C ARG A 124 24.74 5.98 4.47
N LYS A 125 24.83 4.96 5.32
CA LYS A 125 25.68 3.79 5.05
C LYS A 125 25.25 3.04 3.77
N LYS A 126 23.99 3.16 3.36
CA LYS A 126 23.48 2.62 2.08
C LYS A 126 23.47 3.64 0.94
N GLY A 127 24.06 4.83 1.14
CA GLY A 127 24.18 5.90 0.16
C GLY A 127 22.89 6.68 -0.07
N ILE A 128 21.94 6.63 0.86
CA ILE A 128 20.74 7.48 0.90
C ILE A 128 21.10 8.73 1.69
N GLU A 129 21.46 9.79 0.97
CA GLU A 129 22.03 11.01 1.56
C GLU A 129 20.99 12.09 1.83
N ASN A 130 19.95 12.18 1.00
CA ASN A 130 18.92 13.19 1.12
C ASN A 130 17.81 12.70 2.06
N ILE A 131 17.59 13.40 3.15
CA ILE A 131 16.63 13.02 4.19
C ILE A 131 15.60 14.12 4.36
N ILE A 132 14.32 13.77 4.30
CA ILE A 132 13.19 14.63 4.63
C ILE A 132 12.61 14.12 5.95
N LEU A 133 12.66 14.95 6.99
CA LEU A 133 12.02 14.68 8.27
C LEU A 133 10.67 15.40 8.31
N ILE A 134 9.58 14.64 8.48
CA ILE A 134 8.26 15.22 8.73
C ILE A 134 7.99 15.22 10.22
N CYS A 135 8.12 16.37 10.85
CA CYS A 135 7.91 16.56 12.28
C CYS A 135 6.53 17.19 12.57
N GLY A 136 6.16 17.19 13.85
CA GLY A 136 4.91 17.77 14.36
C GLY A 136 5.14 18.10 15.82
N TYR A 137 4.79 17.17 16.70
CA TYR A 137 5.06 17.30 18.13
C TYR A 137 6.55 17.55 18.43
N ASN A 138 6.84 18.60 19.22
CA ASN A 138 8.18 19.01 19.64
C ASN A 138 9.23 19.06 18.51
N LYS A 139 8.86 19.60 17.33
CA LYS A 139 9.76 19.65 16.15
C LYS A 139 11.12 20.29 16.45
N GLU A 140 11.17 21.25 17.37
CA GLU A 140 12.38 21.99 17.76
C GLU A 140 13.48 21.07 18.28
N LYS A 141 13.10 19.90 18.81
CA LYS A 141 14.03 18.86 19.25
C LYS A 141 14.84 18.25 18.10
N TYR A 142 14.43 18.43 16.85
CA TYR A 142 15.13 17.90 15.68
C TYR A 142 15.89 18.97 14.88
N GLU A 143 15.80 20.26 15.25
CA GLU A 143 16.47 21.34 14.51
C GLU A 143 17.99 21.18 14.45
N TYR A 144 18.59 20.50 15.44
CA TYR A 144 20.03 20.22 15.44
C TYR A 144 20.47 19.28 14.30
N LEU A 145 19.55 18.54 13.68
CA LEU A 145 19.82 17.66 12.55
C LEU A 145 19.82 18.40 11.21
N LEU A 146 19.39 19.67 11.18
CA LEU A 146 19.34 20.46 9.96
C LEU A 146 20.75 20.66 9.38
N GLU A 147 20.94 20.18 8.17
CA GLU A 147 22.16 20.38 7.40
C GLU A 147 21.86 20.29 5.90
N ARG A 148 22.89 20.39 5.05
CA ARG A 148 22.72 20.50 3.59
C ARG A 148 21.80 19.44 2.96
N ASN A 149 21.83 18.21 3.46
CA ASN A 149 21.07 17.09 2.91
C ASN A 149 19.95 16.60 3.84
N VAL A 150 19.63 17.34 4.91
CA VAL A 150 18.54 17.02 5.83
C VAL A 150 17.61 18.21 5.93
N VAL A 151 16.37 18.03 5.50
CA VAL A 151 15.33 19.06 5.62
C VAL A 151 14.29 18.63 6.65
N LEU A 152 13.82 19.58 7.43
CA LEU A 152 12.74 19.41 8.39
C LEU A 152 11.51 20.14 7.88
N LEU A 153 10.41 19.41 7.74
CA LEU A 153 9.11 19.93 7.40
C LEU A 153 8.14 19.66 8.55
N GLU A 154 7.15 20.53 8.73
CA GLU A 154 6.21 20.46 9.84
C GLU A 154 4.80 20.13 9.34
N ASN A 155 4.17 19.14 9.96
CA ASN A 155 2.72 18.98 9.95
C ASN A 155 2.16 19.65 11.21
N PRO A 156 1.62 20.89 11.14
CA PRO A 156 1.08 21.58 12.30
C PRO A 156 -0.23 20.96 12.82
N ASP A 157 -0.91 20.16 12.00
CA ASP A 157 -2.19 19.51 12.31
C ASP A 157 -2.02 18.03 12.66
N TYR A 158 -0.84 17.62 13.16
CA TYR A 158 -0.51 16.21 13.42
C TYR A 158 -1.50 15.49 14.36
N GLU A 159 -2.15 16.20 15.29
CA GLU A 159 -3.16 15.60 16.20
C GLU A 159 -4.51 15.32 15.52
N LYS A 160 -4.76 15.91 14.35
CA LYS A 160 -6.05 15.85 13.63
C LYS A 160 -5.93 15.21 12.25
N THR A 161 -4.78 14.59 11.98
CA THR A 161 -4.45 14.04 10.67
C THR A 161 -3.74 12.70 10.81
N GLY A 162 -3.84 11.86 9.77
CA GLY A 162 -3.14 10.59 9.68
C GLY A 162 -1.78 10.73 9.01
N THR A 163 -1.02 9.63 8.97
CA THR A 163 0.34 9.62 8.41
C THR A 163 0.38 9.97 6.92
N MET A 164 -0.72 9.78 6.17
CA MET A 164 -0.81 10.19 4.77
C MET A 164 -0.78 11.72 4.60
N TYR A 165 -1.39 12.47 5.52
CA TYR A 165 -1.33 13.93 5.50
C TYR A 165 0.08 14.41 5.80
N SER A 166 0.73 13.84 6.83
CA SER A 166 2.13 14.12 7.15
C SER A 166 3.02 13.90 5.91
N LEU A 167 2.86 12.76 5.22
CA LEU A 167 3.59 12.48 3.98
C LEU A 167 3.29 13.52 2.87
N SER A 168 2.07 14.05 2.79
CA SER A 168 1.70 15.05 1.79
C SER A 168 2.43 16.40 1.95
N VAL A 169 2.89 16.72 3.16
CA VAL A 169 3.70 17.92 3.44
C VAL A 169 5.03 17.87 2.67
N ALA A 170 5.58 16.69 2.39
CA ALA A 170 6.81 16.51 1.61
C ALA A 170 6.62 16.59 0.09
N LYS A 171 5.40 16.80 -0.44
CA LYS A 171 5.10 16.66 -1.87
C LYS A 171 6.05 17.42 -2.79
N ASP A 172 6.36 18.68 -2.46
CA ASP A 172 7.21 19.53 -3.30
C ASP A 172 8.71 19.22 -3.17
N TYR A 173 9.09 18.41 -2.17
CA TYR A 173 10.47 18.00 -1.89
C TYR A 173 10.78 16.59 -2.45
N ILE A 174 9.76 15.76 -2.66
CA ILE A 174 9.91 14.41 -3.23
C ILE A 174 10.06 14.50 -4.76
N THR A 175 11.31 14.44 -5.22
CA THR A 175 11.64 14.60 -6.65
C THR A 175 11.95 13.29 -7.37
N SER A 176 12.17 12.20 -6.64
CA SER A 176 12.54 10.86 -7.13
C SER A 176 11.85 9.74 -6.34
N ASP A 177 12.10 8.49 -6.73
CA ASP A 177 11.80 7.32 -5.89
C ASP A 177 12.53 7.44 -4.54
N PHE A 178 11.93 6.92 -3.48
CA PHE A 178 12.41 7.12 -2.11
C PHE A 178 12.09 5.95 -1.18
N ILE A 179 12.78 5.91 -0.03
CA ILE A 179 12.39 5.06 1.10
C ILE A 179 11.54 5.88 2.08
N LEU A 180 10.34 5.42 2.38
CA LEU A 180 9.49 5.91 3.44
C LEU A 180 9.77 5.10 4.71
N LEU A 181 9.98 5.79 5.82
CA LEU A 181 10.17 5.18 7.13
C LEU A 181 9.21 5.80 8.15
N GLU A 182 8.70 4.95 9.02
CA GLU A 182 8.14 5.38 10.30
C GLU A 182 9.28 5.78 11.26
N GLY A 183 9.01 6.70 12.17
CA GLY A 183 10.04 7.36 12.98
C GLY A 183 10.28 6.73 14.36
N ASP A 184 9.38 5.86 14.77
CA ASP A 184 9.31 5.09 16.01
C ASP A 184 9.88 3.68 15.88
N ILE A 185 10.23 3.25 14.66
CA ILE A 185 10.78 1.92 14.42
C ILE A 185 12.27 1.84 14.73
N VAL A 186 12.64 0.80 15.46
CA VAL A 186 14.02 0.34 15.68
C VAL A 186 14.23 -0.88 14.79
N PHE A 187 15.27 -0.87 13.96
CA PHE A 187 15.57 -1.99 13.06
C PHE A 187 17.07 -2.21 12.83
N GLU A 188 17.45 -3.44 12.51
CA GLU A 188 18.82 -3.79 12.09
C GLU A 188 19.10 -3.42 10.62
N GLU A 189 20.37 -3.18 10.30
CA GLU A 189 20.81 -2.72 8.98
C GLU A 189 20.39 -3.66 7.82
N LYS A 190 20.31 -4.97 8.09
CA LYS A 190 19.91 -6.00 7.12
C LYS A 190 18.57 -5.70 6.45
N LEU A 191 17.64 -5.03 7.14
CA LEU A 191 16.34 -4.66 6.58
C LEU A 191 16.50 -3.76 5.35
N LEU A 192 17.39 -2.76 5.43
CA LEU A 192 17.68 -1.86 4.31
C LEU A 192 18.39 -2.61 3.17
N ASP A 193 19.29 -3.55 3.48
CA ASP A 193 19.97 -4.35 2.46
C ASP A 193 18.96 -5.14 1.61
N VAL A 194 17.99 -5.79 2.25
CA VAL A 194 16.95 -6.54 1.54
C VAL A 194 16.09 -5.61 0.68
N LEU A 195 15.62 -4.49 1.25
CA LEU A 195 14.73 -3.58 0.53
C LEU A 195 15.39 -2.88 -0.67
N ILE A 196 16.66 -2.49 -0.52
CA ILE A 196 17.44 -1.83 -1.58
C ILE A 196 17.85 -2.83 -2.67
N SER A 197 18.15 -4.07 -2.31
CA SER A 197 18.49 -5.13 -3.27
C SER A 197 17.30 -5.57 -4.12
N ASN A 198 16.08 -5.43 -3.61
CA ASN A 198 14.88 -5.65 -4.37
C ASN A 198 14.82 -4.67 -5.55
N ARG A 199 14.61 -5.17 -6.78
CA ARG A 199 14.58 -4.33 -7.97
C ARG A 199 13.21 -3.73 -8.30
N SER A 200 12.15 -4.16 -7.63
CA SER A 200 10.81 -3.61 -7.86
C SER A 200 10.75 -2.15 -7.44
N LYS A 201 10.01 -1.33 -8.19
CA LYS A 201 9.88 0.11 -7.91
C LYS A 201 9.08 0.45 -6.66
N ASN A 202 8.18 -0.45 -6.24
CA ASN A 202 7.39 -0.30 -5.02
C ASN A 202 7.49 -1.60 -4.25
N CYS A 203 7.87 -1.52 -2.98
CA CYS A 203 8.04 -2.68 -2.14
C CYS A 203 7.81 -2.33 -0.68
N VAL A 204 6.91 -3.03 -0.01
CA VAL A 204 6.81 -3.02 1.46
C VAL A 204 7.74 -4.08 2.05
N THR A 205 8.15 -3.92 3.31
CA THR A 205 8.82 -4.99 4.05
C THR A 205 7.86 -5.59 5.06
N ILE A 206 7.81 -6.92 5.10
CA ILE A 206 6.99 -7.67 6.06
C ILE A 206 7.84 -8.71 6.81
N THR A 207 7.40 -9.11 8.00
CA THR A 207 8.10 -10.07 8.86
C THR A 207 7.13 -11.10 9.47
N ASN A 208 7.67 -12.00 10.29
CA ASN A 208 6.91 -12.93 11.13
C ASN A 208 5.84 -12.21 11.94
N LEU A 209 4.77 -12.94 12.25
CA LEU A 209 3.79 -12.48 13.22
C LEU A 209 4.42 -12.40 14.60
N SER A 210 4.04 -11.38 15.34
CA SER A 210 4.40 -11.08 16.71
C SER A 210 3.14 -11.13 17.58
N ASP A 211 3.33 -11.37 18.88
CA ASP A 211 2.23 -11.45 19.84
C ASP A 211 1.97 -10.09 20.51
N ARG A 212 2.23 -8.97 19.82
CA ARG A 212 1.96 -7.63 20.37
C ARG A 212 0.53 -7.24 20.02
N ASP A 213 0.10 -6.13 20.59
CA ASP A 213 -1.18 -5.51 20.25
C ASP A 213 -0.84 -4.33 19.33
N ASP A 214 -1.62 -4.15 18.24
CA ASP A 214 -1.60 -3.02 17.28
C ASP A 214 -0.79 -3.19 15.97
N GLU A 215 -0.37 -4.40 15.61
CA GLU A 215 0.35 -4.63 14.35
C GLU A 215 -0.53 -4.47 13.11
N ILE A 216 0.12 -4.10 12.02
CA ILE A 216 -0.49 -4.01 10.70
C ILE A 216 -0.22 -5.31 9.94
N TYR A 217 -1.25 -6.14 9.77
CA TYR A 217 -1.13 -7.42 9.07
C TYR A 217 -1.30 -7.25 7.56
N VAL A 218 -0.56 -8.06 6.79
CA VAL A 218 -0.54 -8.03 5.33
C VAL A 218 -1.03 -9.35 4.74
N GLU A 219 -2.02 -9.26 3.85
CA GLU A 219 -2.39 -10.32 2.94
C GLU A 219 -1.76 -10.07 1.56
N THR A 220 -1.13 -11.09 0.99
CA THR A 220 -0.49 -11.01 -0.33
C THR A 220 -1.19 -11.92 -1.32
N LYS A 221 -1.03 -11.63 -2.61
CA LYS A 221 -1.52 -12.47 -3.71
C LYS A 221 -0.46 -12.49 -4.80
N ASN A 222 0.14 -13.67 -4.99
CA ASN A 222 1.34 -13.84 -5.81
C ASN A 222 2.51 -13.03 -5.24
N ASP A 223 3.06 -12.08 -6.01
CA ASP A 223 4.26 -11.30 -5.71
C ASP A 223 3.95 -9.87 -5.24
N TYR A 224 2.70 -9.55 -4.88
CA TYR A 224 2.27 -8.21 -4.48
C TYR A 224 1.24 -8.22 -3.34
N ILE A 225 1.11 -7.09 -2.66
CA ILE A 225 0.12 -6.90 -1.58
C ILE A 225 -1.31 -6.94 -2.12
N HIS A 226 -2.19 -7.56 -1.36
CA HIS A 226 -3.62 -7.68 -1.66
C HIS A 226 -4.48 -6.91 -0.67
N ASN A 227 -4.15 -6.99 0.62
CA ASN A 227 -4.87 -6.33 1.69
C ASN A 227 -3.92 -5.97 2.84
N ILE A 228 -4.25 -4.93 3.60
CA ILE A 228 -3.52 -4.46 4.78
C ILE A 228 -4.56 -4.07 5.84
N SER A 229 -4.43 -4.57 7.06
CA SER A 229 -5.38 -4.27 8.13
C SER A 229 -4.77 -4.49 9.51
N LYS A 230 -5.14 -3.63 10.47
CA LYS A 230 -4.93 -3.88 11.91
C LYS A 230 -5.94 -4.86 12.49
N ASP A 231 -7.14 -4.93 11.91
CA ASP A 231 -8.13 -5.94 12.27
C ASP A 231 -7.86 -7.22 11.48
N ILE A 232 -7.39 -8.25 12.19
CA ILE A 232 -7.11 -9.58 11.66
C ILE A 232 -8.34 -10.23 11.02
N HIS A 233 -9.56 -9.88 11.45
CA HIS A 233 -10.81 -10.41 10.90
C HIS A 233 -11.15 -9.85 9.52
N HIS A 234 -10.47 -8.79 9.08
CA HIS A 234 -10.58 -8.27 7.71
C HIS A 234 -9.70 -9.02 6.70
N LEU A 235 -8.90 -10.00 7.15
CA LEU A 235 -7.98 -10.74 6.30
C LEU A 235 -8.42 -12.20 6.14
N ASN A 236 -8.32 -12.71 4.92
CA ASN A 236 -8.57 -14.13 4.65
C ASN A 236 -7.29 -14.97 4.87
N LYS A 237 -6.13 -14.35 4.68
CA LYS A 237 -4.82 -14.95 4.93
C LYS A 237 -3.86 -13.91 5.48
N ILE A 238 -2.97 -14.34 6.36
CA ILE A 238 -1.95 -13.48 6.95
C ILE A 238 -0.59 -14.00 6.52
N HIS A 239 0.17 -13.16 5.81
CA HIS A 239 1.50 -13.53 5.31
C HIS A 239 2.61 -12.91 6.14
N GLY A 240 2.32 -11.86 6.91
CA GLY A 240 3.27 -11.22 7.81
C GLY A 240 2.76 -9.89 8.31
N GLU A 241 3.58 -9.25 9.14
CA GLU A 241 3.36 -7.91 9.68
C GLU A 241 4.17 -6.89 8.90
N LEU A 242 3.58 -5.74 8.65
CA LEU A 242 4.25 -4.58 8.06
C LEU A 242 5.26 -4.02 9.07
N ILE A 243 6.47 -3.70 8.61
CA ILE A 243 7.57 -3.21 9.48
C ILE A 243 7.64 -1.66 9.50
N GLY A 244 6.98 -0.96 8.57
CA GLY A 244 7.08 0.50 8.46
C GLY A 244 8.28 1.03 7.67
N VAL A 245 9.01 0.18 6.93
CA VAL A 245 10.03 0.58 5.95
C VAL A 245 9.60 0.21 4.54
N THR A 246 9.30 1.21 3.71
CA THR A 246 8.68 0.99 2.40
C THR A 246 9.43 1.73 1.31
N LYS A 247 9.69 1.08 0.18
CA LYS A 247 10.19 1.72 -1.04
C LYS A 247 9.02 2.14 -1.91
N ILE A 248 8.97 3.42 -2.26
CA ILE A 248 7.87 4.02 -3.03
C ILE A 248 8.44 4.76 -4.23
N SER A 249 7.93 4.46 -5.41
CA SER A 249 8.25 5.23 -6.61
C SER A 249 7.53 6.57 -6.64
N LYS A 250 8.14 7.59 -7.24
CA LYS A 250 7.54 8.91 -7.41
C LYS A 250 6.15 8.82 -8.07
N MET A 251 6.01 7.96 -9.08
CA MET A 251 4.73 7.73 -9.77
C MET A 251 3.64 7.23 -8.81
N VAL A 252 3.94 6.22 -7.98
CA VAL A 252 2.96 5.71 -7.00
C VAL A 252 2.66 6.78 -5.94
N PHE A 253 3.66 7.50 -5.47
CA PHE A 253 3.45 8.63 -4.57
C PHE A 253 2.53 9.71 -5.16
N GLU A 254 2.74 10.11 -6.42
CA GLU A 254 1.86 11.06 -7.12
C GLU A 254 0.42 10.53 -7.24
N LYS A 255 0.24 9.22 -7.43
CA LYS A 255 -1.09 8.58 -7.39
C LYS A 255 -1.69 8.61 -5.98
N MET A 256 -0.91 8.32 -4.94
CA MET A 256 -1.36 8.44 -3.55
C MET A 256 -1.81 9.86 -3.25
N MET A 257 -1.03 10.87 -3.64
CA MET A 257 -1.40 12.29 -3.51
C MET A 257 -2.70 12.63 -4.25
N HIS A 258 -2.83 12.14 -5.49
CA HIS A 258 -4.03 12.39 -6.28
C HIS A 258 -5.26 11.78 -5.60
N ARG A 259 -5.20 10.52 -5.18
CA ARG A 259 -6.33 9.85 -4.51
C ARG A 259 -6.66 10.48 -3.16
N PHE A 260 -5.63 10.81 -2.37
CA PHE A 260 -5.80 11.53 -1.11
C PHE A 260 -6.50 12.89 -1.31
N SER A 261 -6.14 13.65 -2.35
CA SER A 261 -6.78 14.94 -2.65
C SER A 261 -8.27 14.86 -3.00
N GLN A 262 -8.76 13.68 -3.37
CA GLN A 262 -10.18 13.43 -3.65
C GLN A 262 -10.93 12.89 -2.43
N GLY A 263 -10.21 12.48 -1.38
CA GLY A 263 -10.78 11.97 -0.14
C GLY A 263 -11.22 13.09 0.80
N THR A 264 -12.07 12.74 1.77
CA THR A 264 -12.55 13.67 2.81
C THR A 264 -12.08 13.28 4.22
N ASN A 265 -11.39 12.14 4.36
CA ASN A 265 -10.90 11.64 5.64
C ASN A 265 -9.44 12.07 5.87
N PRO A 266 -9.18 13.09 6.71
CA PRO A 266 -7.81 13.55 6.98
C PRO A 266 -7.02 12.58 7.85
N TYR A 267 -7.68 11.61 8.50
CA TYR A 267 -7.09 10.64 9.43
C TYR A 267 -6.53 9.39 8.74
N VAL A 268 -6.60 9.31 7.40
CA VAL A 268 -6.10 8.13 6.68
C VAL A 268 -4.58 8.00 6.83
N ASN A 269 -4.12 6.80 7.15
CA ASN A 269 -2.70 6.49 7.18
C ASN A 269 -2.18 6.10 5.79
N TYR A 270 -0.86 6.23 5.59
CA TYR A 270 -0.24 6.05 4.28
C TYR A 270 -0.36 4.62 3.75
N GLU A 271 -0.39 3.60 4.62
CA GLU A 271 -0.49 2.19 4.25
C GLU A 271 -1.83 1.87 3.57
N TYR A 272 -2.92 2.48 4.03
CA TYR A 272 -4.24 2.32 3.42
C TYR A 272 -4.34 3.06 2.09
N MET A 273 -3.69 4.23 1.98
CA MET A 273 -3.61 4.95 0.71
C MET A 273 -2.71 4.22 -0.31
N LEU A 274 -1.63 3.59 0.16
CA LEU A 274 -0.77 2.75 -0.65
C LEU A 274 -1.54 1.51 -1.12
N LEU A 275 -2.32 0.87 -0.24
CA LEU A 275 -3.18 -0.26 -0.58
C LEU A 275 -4.23 0.13 -1.64
N ASP A 276 -4.86 1.29 -1.48
CA ASP A 276 -5.81 1.84 -2.45
C ASP A 276 -5.15 1.98 -3.83
N VAL A 277 -3.98 2.64 -3.92
CA VAL A 277 -3.21 2.70 -5.17
C VAL A 277 -2.80 1.32 -5.68
N ALA A 278 -2.51 0.38 -4.79
CA ALA A 278 -2.13 -0.99 -5.10
C ALA A 278 -3.27 -1.80 -5.76
N GLU A 279 -4.52 -1.33 -5.78
CA GLU A 279 -5.57 -1.92 -6.62
C GLU A 279 -5.20 -1.85 -8.11
N THR A 280 -4.48 -0.80 -8.51
CA THR A 280 -4.12 -0.51 -9.90
C THR A 280 -2.66 -0.77 -10.22
N PHE A 281 -1.75 -0.59 -9.27
CA PHE A 281 -0.31 -0.79 -9.44
C PHE A 281 0.19 -1.96 -8.60
N LYS A 282 1.18 -2.70 -9.08
CA LYS A 282 1.86 -3.68 -8.23
C LYS A 282 2.70 -2.97 -7.18
N VAL A 283 2.42 -3.30 -5.93
CA VAL A 283 3.27 -3.01 -4.78
C VAL A 283 3.76 -4.35 -4.26
N HIS A 284 5.03 -4.64 -4.50
CA HIS A 284 5.65 -5.89 -4.10
C HIS A 284 5.89 -5.92 -2.58
N TYR A 285 6.35 -7.06 -2.08
CA TYR A 285 6.76 -7.20 -0.71
C TYR A 285 8.09 -7.97 -0.63
N GLU A 286 8.86 -7.68 0.42
CA GLU A 286 9.98 -8.51 0.85
C GLU A 286 9.64 -9.11 2.21
N TYR A 287 9.66 -10.44 2.30
CA TYR A 287 9.48 -11.14 3.56
C TYR A 287 10.84 -11.38 4.22
N VAL A 288 11.04 -10.78 5.39
CA VAL A 288 12.33 -10.75 6.09
C VAL A 288 12.20 -11.50 7.42
N PRO A 289 12.36 -12.83 7.42
CA PRO A 289 12.12 -13.62 8.61
C PRO A 289 13.16 -13.34 9.70
N ASN A 290 12.71 -13.33 10.95
CA ASN A 290 13.52 -13.15 12.15
C ASN A 290 14.38 -11.88 12.12
N ILE A 291 13.88 -10.82 11.47
CA ILE A 291 14.53 -9.50 11.51
C ILE A 291 14.46 -8.94 12.94
N VAL A 292 15.55 -8.35 13.40
CA VAL A 292 15.57 -7.59 14.65
C VAL A 292 14.89 -6.25 14.42
N PHE A 293 13.63 -6.12 14.89
CA PHE A 293 12.86 -4.89 14.83
C PHE A 293 11.88 -4.72 16.00
N ALA A 294 11.49 -3.47 16.28
CA ALA A 294 10.40 -3.13 17.19
C ALA A 294 9.96 -1.68 17.03
N GLU A 295 8.72 -1.39 17.38
CA GLU A 295 8.12 -0.05 17.45
C GLU A 295 8.20 0.51 18.88
N ILE A 296 8.08 1.84 19.03
CA ILE A 296 8.07 2.54 20.33
C ILE A 296 6.90 3.53 20.41
N ASP A 297 5.70 3.00 20.58
CA ASP A 297 4.42 3.69 20.77
C ASP A 297 4.06 3.92 22.25
N ASN A 298 4.80 3.34 23.18
CA ASN A 298 4.57 3.52 24.61
C ASN A 298 5.79 3.14 25.46
N LEU A 299 5.72 3.41 26.77
CA LEU A 299 6.83 3.13 27.68
C LEU A 299 7.14 1.63 27.79
N LYS A 300 6.12 0.76 27.73
CA LYS A 300 6.31 -0.70 27.79
C LYS A 300 7.13 -1.18 26.60
N GLN A 301 6.81 -0.71 25.39
CA GLN A 301 7.56 -1.03 24.19
C GLN A 301 8.98 -0.44 24.22
N TYR A 302 9.17 0.78 24.73
CA TYR A 302 10.50 1.35 24.92
C TYR A 302 11.39 0.48 25.82
N TYR A 303 10.89 0.04 26.98
CA TYR A 303 11.66 -0.84 27.86
C TYR A 303 11.90 -2.23 27.27
N TYR A 304 10.96 -2.73 26.47
CA TYR A 304 11.16 -3.95 25.69
C TYR A 304 12.31 -3.77 24.70
N VAL A 305 12.36 -2.65 23.97
CA VAL A 305 13.49 -2.32 23.07
C VAL A 305 14.80 -2.34 23.84
N LYS A 306 14.90 -1.62 24.96
CA LYS A 306 16.13 -1.54 25.77
C LYS A 306 16.62 -2.92 26.24
N ARG A 307 15.70 -3.83 26.59
CA ARG A 307 16.04 -5.12 27.20
C ARG A 307 16.27 -6.23 26.18
N GLU A 308 15.45 -6.30 25.14
CA GLU A 308 15.39 -7.46 24.24
C GLU A 308 15.93 -7.15 22.83
N ILE A 309 15.72 -5.94 22.32
CA ILE A 309 16.05 -5.59 20.93
C ILE A 309 17.45 -4.99 20.84
N GLU A 310 17.75 -4.02 21.71
CA GLU A 310 19.02 -3.30 21.71
C GLU A 310 20.25 -4.22 21.81
N PRO A 311 20.28 -5.30 22.62
CA PRO A 311 21.40 -6.22 22.64
C PRO A 311 21.64 -6.95 21.30
N LEU A 312 20.61 -7.09 20.48
CA LEU A 312 20.65 -7.82 19.21
C LEU A 312 21.01 -6.93 18.01
N LEU A 313 20.89 -5.60 18.14
CA LEU A 313 21.26 -4.68 17.07
C LEU A 313 22.76 -4.76 16.80
N VAL A 314 23.14 -5.14 15.59
CA VAL A 314 24.54 -5.18 15.14
C VAL A 314 24.98 -3.83 14.59
#